data_AF-A0A2W5DI38-F1
#
_entry.id   AF-A0A2W5DI38-F1
#
_cell.length_a   1.000
_cell.length_b   1.000
_cell.length_c   1.000
_cell.angle_alpha   90.00
_cell.angle_beta   90.00
_cell.angle_gamma   90.00
#
_symmetry.space_group_name_H-M   'P 1'
#
loop_
_entity.id
_entity.type
_entity.pdbx_description
1 polymer ?
#
loop_
_entity_poly.entity_id
_entity_poly.type
_entity_poly.pdbx_seq_one_letter_code
_entity_poly.pdbx_strand_id
1 'polypeptide(L)'
;MSKSSQRRGRREAGLTVNPVATAMAVSRMRSHMRTVGIALFLTDDGAEARGLVSHLAWIIGMGAEISANRLPGSDVAKRQHIVLRNLVHIATEGCAWRASLAEAIWAAALEANGLLMKYPTTGLAVQAGADQLADSIKAGSVRMADVAGAEIYGAAAPAELCA
;
A
#
# COMPACT_ATOMS: atom_id res chain seq x y z
N MET A 1 -2.01 -48.12 31.57
CA MET A 1 -2.67 -46.80 31.44
C MET A 1 -1.87 -45.79 32.24
N SER A 2 -1.20 -44.83 31.60
CA SER A 2 -1.16 -43.44 32.10
C SER A 2 -0.58 -42.55 31.00
N LYS A 3 -1.42 -41.66 30.49
CA LYS A 3 -1.16 -40.77 29.36
C LYS A 3 -0.43 -39.51 29.83
N SER A 4 0.59 -39.15 29.05
CA SER A 4 1.01 -37.79 28.71
C SER A 4 0.20 -36.62 29.32
N SER A 5 0.88 -35.76 30.07
CA SER A 5 0.50 -34.36 30.19
C SER A 5 1.70 -33.55 30.72
N GLN A 6 2.77 -33.57 29.95
CA GLN A 6 3.84 -32.58 30.09
C GLN A 6 3.25 -31.27 29.55
N ARG A 7 2.53 -30.55 30.42
CA ARG A 7 2.10 -29.16 30.23
C ARG A 7 3.35 -28.29 30.10
N ARG A 8 3.97 -28.34 28.93
CA ARG A 8 4.99 -27.40 28.49
C ARG A 8 4.25 -26.10 28.21
N GLY A 9 4.12 -25.28 29.26
CA GLY A 9 3.65 -23.91 29.15
C GLY A 9 4.51 -23.20 28.13
N ARG A 10 3.98 -23.08 26.91
CA ARG A 10 4.47 -22.18 25.87
C ARG A 10 4.22 -20.79 26.42
N ARG A 11 5.18 -20.27 27.19
CA ARG A 11 5.31 -18.85 27.45
C ARG A 11 5.46 -18.21 26.08
N GLU A 12 4.36 -17.67 25.56
CA GLU A 12 4.42 -16.63 24.55
C GLU A 12 5.24 -15.51 25.17
N ALA A 13 6.54 -15.51 24.89
CA ALA A 13 7.36 -14.34 25.06
C ALA A 13 6.79 -13.31 24.10
N GLY A 14 5.83 -12.53 24.58
CA GLY A 14 5.41 -11.31 23.93
C GLY A 14 6.69 -10.52 23.68
N LEU A 15 7.07 -10.40 22.41
CA LEU A 15 8.13 -9.52 21.98
C LEU A 15 7.68 -8.11 22.34
N THR A 16 8.00 -7.66 23.55
CA THR A 16 7.85 -6.26 23.93
C THR A 16 8.85 -5.50 23.07
N VAL A 17 8.37 -4.96 21.95
CA VAL A 17 9.18 -4.14 21.04
C VAL A 17 9.73 -2.98 21.86
N ASN A 18 11.05 -2.83 21.87
CA ASN A 18 11.74 -1.80 22.64
C ASN A 18 11.20 -0.40 22.22
N PRO A 19 10.76 0.46 23.16
CA PRO A 19 10.17 1.76 22.82
C PRO A 19 11.12 2.67 22.05
N VAL A 20 12.43 2.56 22.28
CA VAL A 20 13.47 3.28 21.51
C VAL A 20 13.53 2.73 20.08
N ALA A 21 13.46 1.41 19.90
CA ALA A 21 13.42 0.81 18.56
C ALA A 21 12.18 1.26 17.77
N THR A 22 11.01 1.33 18.43
CA THR A 22 9.79 1.88 17.84
C THR A 22 9.97 3.36 17.45
N ALA A 23 10.51 4.19 18.36
CA ALA A 23 10.75 5.61 18.09
C ALA A 23 11.73 5.83 16.93
N MET A 24 12.79 5.02 16.85
CA MET A 24 13.75 5.04 15.74
C MET A 24 13.11 4.63 14.42
N ALA A 25 12.27 3.58 14.42
CA ALA A 25 11.55 3.14 13.22
C ALA A 25 10.60 4.23 12.71
N VAL A 26 9.85 4.88 13.60
CA VAL A 26 8.98 6.02 13.26
C VAL A 26 9.78 7.19 12.70
N SER A 27 10.93 7.52 13.31
CA SER A 27 11.79 8.60 12.84
C SER A 27 12.34 8.33 11.44
N ARG A 28 12.82 7.10 11.19
CA ARG A 28 13.28 6.66 9.87
C ARG A 28 12.16 6.75 8.83
N MET A 29 10.96 6.28 9.17
CA MET A 29 9.81 6.36 8.28
C MET A 29 9.44 7.81 7.93
N ARG A 30 9.46 8.73 8.91
CA ARG A 30 9.22 10.16 8.66
C ARG A 30 10.27 10.77 7.74
N SER A 31 11.54 10.45 7.96
CA SER A 31 12.63 10.91 7.10
C SER A 31 12.47 10.38 5.68
N HIS A 32 12.12 9.10 5.55
CA HIS A 32 11.89 8.45 4.27
C HIS A 32 10.73 9.09 3.51
N MET A 33 9.58 9.27 4.16
CA MET A 33 8.43 9.97 3.56
C MET A 33 8.77 11.39 3.14
N ARG A 34 9.59 12.13 3.91
CA ARG A 34 10.07 13.45 3.49
C ARG A 34 10.87 13.38 2.19
N THR A 35 11.81 12.44 2.07
CA THR A 35 12.59 12.25 0.83
C THR A 35 11.69 11.93 -0.36
N VAL A 36 10.68 11.06 -0.17
CA VAL A 36 9.69 10.74 -1.21
C VAL A 36 8.88 11.97 -1.61
N GLY A 37 8.40 12.75 -0.64
CA GLY A 37 7.65 13.99 -0.91
C GLY A 37 8.48 15.00 -1.70
N ILE A 38 9.76 15.19 -1.33
CA ILE A 38 10.68 16.05 -2.08
C ILE A 38 10.82 15.57 -3.53
N ALA A 39 11.10 14.28 -3.73
CA ALA A 39 11.22 13.71 -5.07
C ALA A 39 9.94 13.90 -5.89
N LEU A 40 8.78 13.67 -5.27
CA LEU A 40 7.47 13.79 -5.91
C LEU A 40 7.15 15.22 -6.38
N PHE A 41 7.51 16.25 -5.61
CA PHE A 41 7.24 17.65 -5.98
C PHE A 41 8.35 18.32 -6.80
N LEU A 42 9.56 17.76 -6.82
CA LEU A 42 10.68 18.28 -7.62
C LEU A 42 10.93 17.52 -8.93
N THR A 43 10.22 16.42 -9.17
CA THR A 43 10.30 15.73 -10.46
C THR A 43 9.58 16.56 -11.52
N ASP A 44 10.31 16.92 -12.58
CA ASP A 44 9.77 17.69 -13.70
C ASP A 44 8.62 16.96 -14.39
N ASP A 45 7.67 17.73 -14.92
CA ASP A 45 6.57 17.18 -15.71
C ASP A 45 7.09 16.50 -16.98
N GLY A 46 6.58 15.29 -17.26
CA GLY A 46 7.01 14.46 -18.38
C GLY A 46 8.33 13.69 -18.17
N ALA A 47 9.07 13.94 -17.09
CA ALA A 47 10.31 13.21 -16.82
C ALA A 47 10.05 11.71 -16.60
N GLU A 48 10.94 10.84 -17.12
CA GLU A 48 10.85 9.40 -16.81
C GLU A 48 11.22 9.17 -15.34
N ALA A 49 10.22 8.83 -14.53
CA ALA A 49 10.34 8.74 -13.07
C ALA A 49 10.10 7.31 -12.56
N ARG A 50 10.57 6.30 -13.29
CA ARG A 50 10.29 4.88 -13.00
C ARG A 50 10.58 4.46 -11.56
N GLY A 51 11.71 4.90 -11.00
CA GLY A 51 12.07 4.62 -9.61
C GLY A 51 11.07 5.21 -8.60
N LEU A 52 10.65 6.45 -8.84
CA LEU A 52 9.65 7.14 -8.02
C LEU A 52 8.27 6.47 -8.15
N VAL A 53 7.82 6.18 -9.38
CA VAL A 53 6.52 5.53 -9.65
C VAL A 53 6.46 4.14 -9.01
N SER A 54 7.52 3.33 -9.16
CA SER A 54 7.62 2.02 -8.52
C SER A 54 7.53 2.13 -6.99
N HIS A 55 8.23 3.11 -6.41
CA HIS A 55 8.24 3.28 -4.96
C HIS A 55 6.89 3.78 -4.42
N LEU A 56 6.23 4.70 -5.13
CA LEU A 56 4.89 5.16 -4.77
C LEU A 56 3.86 4.04 -4.91
N ALA A 57 3.96 3.22 -5.96
CA ALA A 57 3.11 2.04 -6.14
C ALA A 57 3.30 1.01 -5.04
N TRP A 58 4.53 0.86 -4.51
CA TRP A 58 4.78 0.02 -3.34
C TRP A 58 4.04 0.54 -2.09
N ILE A 59 4.23 1.82 -1.73
CA ILE A 59 3.58 2.39 -0.53
C ILE A 59 2.05 2.37 -0.66
N ILE A 60 1.54 2.86 -1.78
CA ILE A 60 0.09 2.98 -2.02
C ILE A 60 -0.53 1.61 -2.24
N GLY A 61 0.18 0.66 -2.86
CA GLY A 61 -0.26 -0.74 -2.99
C GLY A 61 -0.48 -1.39 -1.63
N MET A 62 0.46 -1.19 -0.69
CA MET A 62 0.28 -1.60 0.70
C MET A 62 -0.94 -0.93 1.33
N GLY A 63 -1.13 0.38 1.12
CA GLY A 63 -2.29 1.12 1.61
C GLY A 63 -3.62 0.59 1.08
N ALA A 64 -3.69 0.30 -0.22
CA ALA A 64 -4.85 -0.26 -0.90
C ALA A 64 -5.20 -1.65 -0.33
N GLU A 65 -4.21 -2.54 -0.22
CA GLU A 65 -4.42 -3.89 0.34
C GLU A 65 -4.83 -3.85 1.81
N ILE A 66 -4.16 -3.04 2.64
CA ILE A 66 -4.50 -2.90 4.07
C ILE A 66 -5.92 -2.35 4.22
N SER A 67 -6.28 -1.32 3.46
CA SER A 67 -7.61 -0.72 3.52
C SER A 67 -8.70 -1.65 2.99
N ALA A 68 -8.45 -2.42 1.93
CA ALA A 68 -9.37 -3.46 1.46
C ALA A 68 -9.61 -4.54 2.52
N ASN A 69 -8.57 -4.95 3.26
CA ASN A 69 -8.67 -5.97 4.29
C ASN A 69 -9.29 -5.47 5.62
N ARG A 70 -9.01 -4.22 6.01
CA ARG A 70 -9.39 -3.68 7.33
C ARG A 70 -10.58 -2.74 7.31
N LEU A 71 -10.85 -2.11 6.16
CA LEU A 71 -11.87 -1.08 5.96
C LEU A 71 -12.63 -1.35 4.64
N PRO A 72 -13.19 -2.55 4.44
CA PRO A 72 -13.81 -2.93 3.17
C PRO A 72 -14.95 -1.97 2.80
N GLY A 73 -15.00 -1.56 1.53
CA GLY A 73 -16.02 -0.64 1.02
C GLY A 73 -15.87 0.83 1.43
N SER A 74 -14.90 1.16 2.29
CA SER A 74 -14.66 2.55 2.73
C SER A 74 -14.15 3.43 1.59
N ASP A 75 -14.39 4.74 1.71
CA ASP A 75 -13.85 5.71 0.75
C ASP A 75 -12.33 5.76 0.76
N VAL A 76 -11.70 5.41 1.89
CA VAL A 76 -10.24 5.25 1.98
C VAL A 76 -9.78 4.15 1.03
N ALA A 77 -10.41 2.96 1.10
CA ALA A 77 -10.06 1.84 0.23
C ALA A 77 -10.25 2.20 -1.26
N LYS A 78 -11.37 2.85 -1.59
CA LYS A 78 -11.64 3.32 -2.95
C LYS A 78 -10.58 4.31 -3.45
N ARG A 79 -10.24 5.33 -2.65
CA ARG A 79 -9.24 6.34 -3.02
C ARG A 79 -7.85 5.72 -3.21
N GLN A 80 -7.40 4.89 -2.28
CA GLN A 80 -6.11 4.19 -2.37
C GLN A 80 -6.03 3.36 -3.66
N HIS A 81 -7.08 2.61 -3.97
CA HIS A 81 -7.16 1.80 -5.18
C HIS A 81 -7.17 2.65 -6.46
N ILE A 82 -7.92 3.76 -6.50
CA ILE A 82 -7.95 4.68 -7.65
C ILE A 82 -6.56 5.25 -7.91
N VAL A 83 -5.88 5.73 -6.87
CA VAL A 83 -4.53 6.29 -7.02
C VAL A 83 -3.53 5.22 -7.43
N LEU A 84 -3.63 4.01 -6.89
CA LEU A 84 -2.81 2.87 -7.33
C LEU A 84 -3.00 2.58 -8.82
N ARG A 85 -4.26 2.53 -9.30
CA ARG A 85 -4.56 2.33 -10.72
C ARG A 85 -3.97 3.42 -11.60
N ASN A 86 -4.00 4.67 -11.15
CA ASN A 86 -3.37 5.78 -11.87
C ASN A 86 -1.85 5.63 -11.96
N LEU A 87 -1.19 5.18 -10.89
CA LEU A 87 0.26 4.90 -10.92
C LEU A 87 0.62 3.76 -11.86
N VAL A 88 -0.19 2.69 -11.88
CA VAL A 88 0.01 1.59 -12.84
C VAL A 88 -0.22 2.06 -14.27
N HIS A 89 -1.22 2.91 -14.51
CA HIS A 89 -1.44 3.52 -15.81
C HIS A 89 -0.23 4.36 -16.27
N ILE A 90 0.27 5.26 -15.41
CA ILE A 90 1.52 6.01 -15.66
C ILE A 90 2.67 5.05 -15.98
N ALA A 91 2.79 3.95 -15.25
CA ALA A 91 3.84 2.97 -15.48
C ALA A 91 3.72 2.26 -16.84
N THR A 92 2.51 1.92 -17.27
CA THR A 92 2.23 1.33 -18.60
C THR A 92 2.50 2.31 -19.74
N GLU A 93 2.41 3.63 -19.49
CA GLU A 93 2.71 4.69 -20.45
C GLU A 93 4.20 5.12 -20.44
N GLY A 94 5.08 4.30 -19.86
CA GLY A 94 6.53 4.57 -19.86
C GLY A 94 7.03 5.35 -18.65
N CYS A 95 6.24 5.47 -17.58
CA CYS A 95 6.61 6.17 -16.35
C CYS A 95 6.89 7.68 -16.54
N ALA A 96 6.28 8.32 -17.54
CA ALA A 96 6.32 9.77 -17.68
C ALA A 96 5.57 10.44 -16.51
N TRP A 97 6.29 11.20 -15.69
CA TRP A 97 5.72 11.85 -14.52
C TRP A 97 4.69 12.91 -14.91
N ARG A 98 3.65 13.07 -14.09
CA ARG A 98 2.58 14.04 -14.29
C ARG A 98 2.47 14.91 -13.05
N ALA A 99 3.04 16.11 -13.10
CA ALA A 99 3.12 17.00 -11.94
C ALA A 99 1.73 17.39 -11.40
N SER A 100 0.72 17.46 -12.26
CA SER A 100 -0.67 17.72 -11.87
C SER A 100 -1.29 16.67 -10.93
N LEU A 101 -0.73 15.46 -10.87
CA LEU A 101 -1.20 14.39 -9.99
C LEU A 101 -0.42 14.32 -8.66
N ALA A 102 0.63 15.12 -8.50
CA ALA A 102 1.54 15.06 -7.36
C ALA A 102 0.80 15.17 -6.02
N GLU A 103 -0.07 16.18 -5.86
CA GLU A 103 -0.79 16.41 -4.60
C GLU A 103 -1.69 15.23 -4.22
N ALA A 104 -2.46 14.69 -5.17
CA ALA A 104 -3.35 13.55 -4.94
C ALA A 104 -2.56 12.27 -4.59
N ILE A 105 -1.45 12.02 -5.30
CA ILE A 105 -0.58 10.88 -5.03
C ILE A 105 0.08 11.02 -3.65
N TRP A 106 0.52 12.23 -3.30
CA TRP A 106 1.15 12.49 -2.01
C TRP A 106 0.18 12.31 -0.84
N ALA A 107 -1.05 12.82 -0.96
CA ALA A 107 -2.08 12.61 0.04
C ALA A 107 -2.38 11.11 0.26
N ALA A 108 -2.47 10.34 -0.82
CA ALA A 108 -2.66 8.89 -0.75
C ALA A 108 -1.46 8.18 -0.11
N ALA A 109 -0.23 8.58 -0.43
CA ALA A 109 0.98 8.01 0.16
C ALA A 109 1.09 8.28 1.68
N LEU A 110 0.69 9.48 2.13
CA LEU A 110 0.62 9.80 3.56
C LEU A 110 -0.44 8.97 4.29
N GLU A 111 -1.62 8.82 3.69
CA GLU A 111 -2.70 7.99 4.24
C GLU A 111 -2.29 6.51 4.29
N ALA A 112 -1.64 5.99 3.25
CA ALA A 112 -1.09 4.63 3.19
C ALA A 112 -0.02 4.40 4.26
N ASN A 113 0.90 5.34 4.45
CA ASN A 113 1.87 5.29 5.54
C ASN A 113 1.19 5.27 6.92
N GLY A 114 0.12 6.05 7.11
CA GLY A 114 -0.70 6.00 8.32
C GLY A 114 -1.33 4.62 8.56
N LEU A 115 -1.85 3.99 7.51
CA LEU A 115 -2.41 2.64 7.55
C LEU A 115 -1.35 1.59 7.91
N LEU A 116 -0.15 1.69 7.35
CA LEU A 116 0.99 0.82 7.67
C LEU A 116 1.37 0.88 9.15
N MET A 117 1.46 2.10 9.72
CA MET A 117 1.75 2.26 11.15
C MET A 117 0.61 1.73 12.03
N LYS A 118 -0.64 1.86 11.59
CA LYS A 118 -1.83 1.42 12.34
C LYS A 118 -2.02 -0.10 12.30
N TYR A 119 -1.69 -0.74 11.18
CA TYR A 119 -1.92 -2.17 10.95
C TYR A 119 -0.65 -2.91 10.49
N PRO A 120 0.43 -2.92 11.30
CA PRO A 120 1.74 -3.43 10.88
C PRO A 120 1.70 -4.92 10.52
N THR A 121 0.96 -5.74 11.26
CA THR A 121 0.82 -7.18 10.98
C THR A 121 0.15 -7.45 9.64
N THR A 122 -0.85 -6.62 9.25
CA THR A 122 -1.47 -6.73 7.93
C THR A 122 -0.52 -6.25 6.84
N GLY A 123 0.22 -5.16 7.10
CA GLY A 123 1.29 -4.72 6.20
C GLY A 123 2.27 -5.84 5.87
N LEU A 124 2.79 -6.54 6.88
CA LEU A 124 3.68 -7.68 6.67
C LEU A 124 3.05 -8.81 5.83
N ALA A 125 1.75 -9.05 5.99
CA ALA A 125 1.05 -10.09 5.24
C ALA A 125 0.88 -9.76 3.76
N VAL A 126 0.74 -8.48 3.41
CA VAL A 126 0.48 -8.03 2.04
C VAL A 126 1.73 -7.52 1.31
N GLN A 127 2.87 -7.43 2.03
CA GLN A 127 4.13 -6.90 1.51
C GLN A 127 4.60 -7.56 0.21
N ALA A 128 4.51 -8.89 0.13
CA ALA A 128 4.98 -9.63 -1.04
C ALA A 128 4.25 -9.20 -2.34
N GLY A 129 2.95 -8.88 -2.25
CA GLY A 129 2.18 -8.38 -3.40
C GLY A 129 2.63 -6.99 -3.83
N ALA A 130 2.87 -6.10 -2.87
CA ALA A 130 3.40 -4.76 -3.15
C ALA A 130 4.83 -4.81 -3.73
N ASP A 131 5.68 -5.70 -3.22
CA ASP A 131 7.04 -5.95 -3.72
C ASP A 131 6.97 -6.39 -5.19
N GLN A 132 6.14 -7.39 -5.50
CA GLN A 132 5.96 -7.91 -6.86
C GLN A 132 5.48 -6.84 -7.86
N LEU A 133 4.51 -6.01 -7.46
CA LEU A 133 4.02 -4.92 -8.30
C LEU A 133 5.12 -3.88 -8.56
N ALA A 134 5.81 -3.45 -7.51
CA ALA A 134 6.88 -2.47 -7.60
C ALA A 134 8.02 -2.95 -8.50
N ASP A 135 8.40 -4.22 -8.41
CA ASP A 135 9.44 -4.82 -9.24
C ASP A 135 8.98 -4.97 -10.70
N SER A 136 7.70 -5.26 -10.94
CA SER A 136 7.12 -5.30 -12.29
C SER A 136 7.14 -3.91 -12.96
N ILE A 137 6.93 -2.83 -12.19
CA ILE A 137 7.07 -1.45 -12.68
C ILE A 137 8.54 -1.13 -13.01
N LYS A 138 9.48 -1.52 -12.14
CA LYS A 138 10.92 -1.35 -12.41
C LYS A 138 11.37 -2.10 -13.66
N ALA A 139 10.85 -3.30 -13.86
CA ALA A 139 11.15 -4.14 -15.03
C ALA A 139 10.42 -3.66 -16.31
N GLY A 140 9.45 -2.75 -16.19
CA GLY A 140 8.62 -2.31 -17.32
C GLY A 140 7.66 -3.38 -17.84
N SER A 141 7.36 -4.40 -17.03
CA SER A 141 6.49 -5.52 -17.40
C SER A 141 5.07 -5.40 -16.83
N VAL A 142 4.80 -4.37 -16.03
CA VAL A 142 3.49 -4.13 -15.41
C VAL A 142 2.39 -3.94 -16.45
N ARG A 143 1.18 -4.40 -16.13
CA ARG A 143 -0.02 -4.30 -16.95
C ARG A 143 -1.18 -3.76 -16.11
N MET A 144 -2.16 -3.16 -16.76
CA MET A 144 -3.39 -2.73 -16.10
C MET A 144 -4.17 -3.88 -15.45
N ALA A 145 -3.96 -5.13 -15.89
CA ALA A 145 -4.56 -6.32 -15.31
C ALA A 145 -3.94 -6.73 -13.96
N ASP A 146 -2.77 -6.18 -13.61
CA ASP A 146 -2.09 -6.49 -12.34
C ASP A 146 -2.77 -5.80 -11.14
N VAL A 147 -3.70 -4.87 -11.40
CA VAL A 147 -4.54 -4.22 -10.38
C VAL A 147 -6.01 -4.33 -10.81
N ALA A 148 -6.87 -4.83 -9.92
CA ALA A 148 -8.28 -5.02 -10.21
C ALA A 148 -8.97 -3.74 -10.74
N GLY A 149 -9.91 -3.89 -11.66
CA GLY A 149 -10.65 -2.77 -12.23
C GLY A 149 -11.77 -2.27 -11.33
N ALA A 150 -12.61 -1.37 -11.87
CA ALA A 150 -13.72 -0.78 -11.12
C ALA A 150 -14.87 -1.76 -10.86
N GLU A 151 -14.87 -2.92 -11.52
CA GLU A 151 -15.84 -4.00 -11.35
C GLU A 151 -15.96 -4.47 -9.88
N ILE A 152 -14.91 -4.31 -9.08
CA ILE A 152 -14.92 -4.63 -7.64
C ILE A 152 -15.87 -3.75 -6.81
N TYR A 153 -16.35 -2.63 -7.37
CA TYR A 153 -17.28 -1.71 -6.71
C TYR A 153 -18.74 -1.87 -7.17
N GLY A 154 -19.00 -2.64 -8.23
CA GLY A 154 -20.33 -2.76 -8.83
C GLY A 154 -21.28 -3.75 -8.16
N ALA A 155 -20.81 -4.58 -7.22
CA ALA A 155 -21.59 -5.65 -6.61
C ALA A 155 -22.50 -5.23 -5.43
N ALA A 156 -22.69 -3.92 -5.21
CA ALA A 156 -23.55 -3.39 -4.17
C ALA A 156 -24.71 -2.57 -4.76
N ALA A 157 -25.61 -3.22 -5.51
CA ALA A 157 -26.97 -2.75 -5.71
C ALA A 157 -27.90 -3.82 -5.11
N PRO A 158 -28.68 -3.53 -4.06
CA PRO A 158 -29.60 -4.51 -3.52
C PRO A 158 -30.66 -4.85 -4.57
N ALA A 159 -30.79 -6.13 -4.86
CA ALA A 159 -31.92 -6.70 -5.57
C ALA A 159 -33.13 -6.67 -4.63
N GLU A 160 -33.81 -5.54 -4.54
CA GLU A 160 -35.14 -5.44 -3.92
C GLU A 160 -35.81 -4.14 -4.38
N LEU A 161 -36.70 -4.25 -5.38
CA LEU A 161 -37.93 -3.46 -5.59
C LEU A 161 -38.51 -3.76 -6.99
N CYS A 162 -39.00 -4.99 -7.14
CA CYS A 162 -40.12 -5.29 -8.03
C CYS A 162 -41.01 -6.29 -7.30
N ALA A 163 -41.92 -5.76 -6.49
CA ALA A 163 -43.16 -6.40 -6.08
C ALA A 163 -44.29 -5.42 -6.40
#